data_AF-A0A7J6WFS7-F1
#
_entry.id   AF-A0A7J6WFS7-F1
#
_cell.length_a   1.000
_cell.length_b   1.000
_cell.length_c   1.000
_cell.angle_alpha   90.00
_cell.angle_beta   90.00
_cell.angle_gamma   90.00
#
_symmetry.space_group_name_H-M   'P 1'
#
loop_
_entity.id
_entity.type
_entity.pdbx_description
1 polymer ?
#
loop_
_entity_poly.entity_id
_entity_poly.type
_entity_poly.pdbx_seq_one_letter_code
_entity_poly.pdbx_strand_id
1 'polypeptide(L)'
;MAAIPSAAMATISRATTAQASMVAPFTGLKSTSAFPVTRKLNNDITTISSNGGRVQCMKVWPPLGLLKFETLSYLPPLTIPELAKEIAYLIRNGWIPCLEFSLVGTISRDYHQSPGYYDGRYWTMWKLPMYGCTDPSQVLNEVEECKKEYPNAFIRIIGFDNKRQVQCISFMAFKPT
;
A
#
# COMPACT_ATOMS: atom_id res chain seq x y z
N MET A 1 -37.69 -17.07 -56.81
CA MET A 1 -37.97 -18.07 -55.76
C MET A 1 -37.02 -17.82 -54.62
N ALA A 2 -37.52 -17.15 -53.57
CA ALA A 2 -36.76 -16.82 -52.37
C ALA A 2 -36.73 -18.02 -51.42
N ALA A 3 -35.60 -18.28 -50.78
CA ALA A 3 -35.51 -19.18 -49.64
C ALA A 3 -34.98 -18.38 -48.43
N ILE A 4 -35.84 -18.32 -47.43
CA ILE A 4 -35.69 -17.61 -46.16
C ILE A 4 -34.92 -18.53 -45.19
N PRO A 5 -33.95 -18.06 -44.40
CA PRO A 5 -33.49 -18.83 -43.25
C PRO A 5 -34.49 -18.70 -42.09
N SER A 6 -35.04 -19.83 -41.67
CA SER A 6 -35.89 -19.96 -40.48
C SER A 6 -35.03 -19.85 -39.22
N ALA A 7 -35.20 -18.78 -38.45
CA ALA A 7 -34.63 -18.65 -37.12
C ALA A 7 -35.65 -19.16 -36.09
N ALA A 8 -35.34 -20.28 -35.43
CA ALA A 8 -36.12 -20.74 -34.29
C ALA A 8 -35.74 -19.95 -33.04
N MET A 9 -36.73 -19.23 -32.48
CA MET A 9 -36.65 -18.60 -31.17
C MET A 9 -36.82 -19.63 -30.06
N ALA A 10 -35.97 -19.57 -29.04
CA ALA A 10 -36.26 -20.14 -27.72
C ALA A 10 -35.99 -19.07 -26.66
N THR A 11 -37.06 -18.58 -26.04
CA THR A 11 -37.07 -17.60 -24.95
C THR A 11 -36.97 -18.25 -23.58
N ILE A 12 -36.02 -17.73 -22.78
CA ILE A 12 -36.11 -17.38 -21.36
C ILE A 12 -36.37 -18.50 -20.32
N SER A 13 -35.38 -18.77 -19.47
CA SER A 13 -35.35 -18.30 -18.06
C SER A 13 -34.39 -19.15 -17.21
N ARG A 14 -33.40 -18.49 -16.60
CA ARG A 14 -33.25 -18.45 -15.14
C ARG A 14 -32.14 -17.47 -14.80
N ALA A 15 -32.55 -16.36 -14.19
CA ALA A 15 -31.65 -15.48 -13.48
C ALA A 15 -30.97 -16.28 -12.37
N THR A 16 -29.64 -16.41 -12.43
CA THR A 16 -28.85 -16.75 -11.27
C THR A 16 -28.78 -15.51 -10.41
N THR A 17 -29.61 -15.46 -9.38
CA THR A 17 -29.49 -14.48 -8.31
C THR A 17 -28.11 -14.63 -7.68
N ALA A 18 -27.24 -13.65 -7.86
CA ALA A 18 -26.07 -13.50 -7.02
C ALA A 18 -26.56 -13.36 -5.57
N GLN A 19 -26.27 -14.33 -4.72
CA GLN A 19 -26.49 -14.19 -3.28
C GLN A 19 -25.52 -13.11 -2.79
N ALA A 20 -26.04 -11.90 -2.63
CA ALA A 20 -25.39 -10.88 -1.84
C ALA A 20 -25.27 -11.44 -0.42
N SER A 21 -24.05 -11.60 0.07
CA SER A 21 -23.81 -11.82 1.49
C SER A 21 -24.24 -10.52 2.18
N MET A 22 -25.47 -10.49 2.69
CA MET A 22 -26.04 -9.34 3.36
C MET A 22 -25.27 -9.14 4.66
N VAL A 23 -24.33 -8.20 4.67
CA VAL A 23 -23.79 -7.65 5.92
C VAL A 23 -24.95 -6.92 6.58
N ALA A 24 -25.30 -7.32 7.81
CA ALA A 24 -26.32 -6.63 8.58
C ALA A 24 -26.00 -5.14 8.64
N PRO A 25 -26.98 -4.24 8.46
CA PRO A 25 -26.71 -2.81 8.55
C PRO A 25 -26.16 -2.51 9.93
N PHE A 26 -25.00 -1.86 10.00
CA PHE A 26 -24.46 -1.36 11.25
C PHE A 26 -25.40 -0.28 11.77
N THR A 27 -26.33 -0.68 12.63
CA THR A 27 -27.08 0.23 13.47
C THR A 27 -26.08 0.80 14.46
N GLY A 28 -25.67 2.04 14.23
CA GLY A 28 -24.63 2.70 15.01
C GLY A 28 -24.83 2.58 16.52
N LEU A 29 -23.73 2.75 17.28
CA LEU A 29 -23.79 2.83 18.74
C LEU A 29 -24.80 3.91 19.12
N LYS A 30 -26.00 3.51 19.56
CA LYS A 30 -26.90 4.44 20.21
C LYS A 30 -26.26 4.79 21.54
N SER A 31 -25.63 5.95 21.59
CA SER A 31 -25.21 6.60 22.83
C SER A 31 -26.46 6.87 23.67
N THR A 32 -26.88 5.87 24.45
CA THR A 32 -27.79 6.11 25.57
C THR A 32 -26.92 6.55 26.73
N SER A 33 -26.57 7.83 26.76
CA SER A 33 -26.11 8.49 27.98
C SER A 33 -27.31 8.62 28.92
N ALA A 34 -27.78 7.49 29.43
CA ALA A 34 -28.71 7.44 30.54
C ALA A 34 -27.95 6.78 31.68
N PHE A 35 -27.44 7.60 32.60
CA PHE A 35 -26.96 7.10 33.88
C PHE A 35 -28.17 6.47 34.59
N PRO A 36 -28.18 5.16 34.90
CA PRO A 36 -29.26 4.60 35.67
C PRO A 36 -29.13 5.14 37.10
N VAL A 37 -29.92 6.16 37.44
CA VAL A 37 -30.18 6.53 38.83
C VAL A 37 -31.10 5.47 39.39
N THR A 38 -30.52 4.38 39.87
CA THR A 38 -31.18 3.50 40.83
C THR A 38 -30.08 2.86 41.67
N ARG A 39 -29.89 3.37 42.88
CA ARG A 39 -29.05 2.71 43.89
C ARG A 39 -29.64 1.33 44.16
N LYS A 40 -29.04 0.28 43.59
CA LYS A 40 -29.18 -1.06 44.15
C LYS A 40 -28.01 -1.28 45.11
N LEU A 41 -28.34 -1.30 46.40
CA LEU A 41 -27.51 -1.88 47.44
C LEU A 41 -27.51 -3.39 47.21
N ASN A 42 -26.48 -3.92 46.56
CA ASN A 42 -26.07 -5.32 46.67
C ASN A 42 -24.64 -5.42 46.10
N ASN A 43 -23.66 -5.48 47.01
CA ASN A 43 -22.23 -5.59 46.72
C ASN A 43 -21.81 -7.03 46.35
N ASP A 44 -22.60 -7.73 45.54
CA ASP A 44 -22.21 -9.05 45.06
C ASP A 44 -21.46 -8.90 43.74
N ILE A 45 -20.16 -8.62 43.87
CA ILE A 45 -19.18 -8.47 42.77
C ILE A 45 -18.86 -9.83 42.13
N THR A 46 -19.43 -10.94 42.60
CA THR A 46 -19.15 -12.30 42.11
C THR A 46 -19.70 -12.58 40.72
N THR A 47 -20.59 -11.73 40.20
CA THR A 47 -21.06 -11.76 38.81
C THR A 47 -20.66 -10.50 38.04
N ILE A 48 -19.39 -10.08 38.15
CA ILE A 48 -18.83 -9.36 37.00
C ILE A 48 -18.94 -10.35 35.86
N SER A 49 -19.80 -10.05 34.88
CA SER A 49 -19.71 -10.67 33.57
C SER A 49 -18.30 -10.39 33.08
N SER A 50 -17.38 -11.31 33.34
CA SER A 50 -16.07 -11.26 32.71
C SER A 50 -16.41 -11.28 31.23
N ASN A 51 -15.85 -10.33 30.48
CA ASN A 51 -15.84 -10.42 29.03
C ASN A 51 -14.94 -11.59 28.61
N GLY A 52 -15.21 -12.80 29.14
CA GLY A 52 -14.51 -14.06 28.91
C GLY A 52 -14.67 -14.58 27.49
N GLY A 53 -15.43 -13.87 26.65
CA GLY A 53 -15.37 -13.98 25.20
C GLY A 53 -14.43 -12.92 24.62
N ARG A 54 -13.12 -13.22 24.59
CA ARG A 54 -12.12 -12.68 23.64
C ARG A 54 -12.42 -11.25 23.15
N VAL A 55 -12.08 -10.24 23.94
CA VAL A 55 -11.92 -8.87 23.44
C VAL A 55 -10.65 -8.79 22.56
N GLN A 56 -10.65 -9.52 21.45
CA GLN A 56 -9.64 -9.49 20.37
C GLN A 56 -10.17 -8.67 19.18
N CYS A 57 -11.19 -7.84 19.38
CA CYS A 57 -11.79 -6.99 18.35
C CYS A 57 -11.04 -5.67 18.14
N MET A 58 -10.20 -5.25 19.09
CA MET A 58 -9.37 -4.06 18.98
C MET A 58 -7.90 -4.46 18.86
N LYS A 59 -7.29 -4.15 17.72
CA LYS A 59 -5.84 -4.28 17.52
C LYS A 59 -5.19 -2.92 17.77
N VAL A 60 -4.05 -2.93 18.44
CA VAL A 60 -3.21 -1.74 18.62
C VAL A 60 -2.21 -1.68 17.47
N TRP A 61 -2.07 -0.52 16.85
CA TRP A 61 -1.06 -0.32 15.81
C TRP A 61 0.36 -0.44 16.40
N PRO A 62 1.27 -1.23 15.82
CA PRO A 62 2.60 -1.40 16.38
C PRO A 62 3.38 -0.07 16.34
N PRO A 63 3.90 0.42 17.48
CA PRO A 63 4.66 1.67 17.52
C PRO A 63 6.11 1.52 17.09
N LEU A 64 6.63 0.29 16.99
CA LEU A 64 8.02 -0.03 16.70
C LEU A 64 8.13 -1.11 15.61
N GLY A 65 9.28 -1.16 14.92
CA GLY A 65 9.59 -2.21 13.94
C GLY A 65 8.88 -2.09 12.58
N LEU A 66 8.07 -1.04 12.37
CA LEU A 66 7.32 -0.83 11.12
C LEU A 66 7.60 0.55 10.50
N LEU A 67 8.88 0.90 10.34
CA LEU A 67 9.28 2.11 9.62
C LEU A 67 8.74 2.10 8.18
N LYS A 68 8.35 3.28 7.72
CA LYS A 68 7.68 3.51 6.43
C LYS A 68 8.58 4.27 5.49
N PHE A 69 8.30 4.11 4.20
CA PHE A 69 9.12 4.62 3.10
C PHE A 69 8.22 5.26 2.04
N GLU A 70 7.29 6.10 2.49
CA GLU A 70 6.32 6.79 1.65
C GLU A 70 5.41 5.84 0.85
N THR A 71 5.07 6.19 -0.40
CA THR A 71 4.08 5.52 -1.25
C THR A 71 4.33 4.02 -1.34
N LEU A 72 3.25 3.24 -1.27
CA LEU A 72 3.22 1.76 -1.24
C LEU A 72 3.79 1.08 0.02
N SER A 73 4.45 1.79 0.94
CA SER A 73 5.12 1.16 2.10
C SER A 73 4.19 0.65 3.23
N TYR A 74 2.88 0.91 3.11
CA TYR A 74 1.85 0.32 3.98
C TYR A 74 1.27 -0.98 3.44
N LEU A 75 1.52 -1.28 2.17
CA LEU A 75 1.10 -2.53 1.55
C LEU A 75 2.03 -3.68 1.98
N PRO A 76 1.63 -4.94 1.76
CA PRO A 76 2.56 -6.06 1.80
C PRO A 76 3.78 -5.81 0.88
N PRO A 77 4.94 -6.42 1.16
CA PRO A 77 6.10 -6.33 0.28
C PRO A 77 5.73 -6.73 -1.15
N LEU A 78 6.07 -5.86 -2.11
CA LEU A 78 5.77 -6.09 -3.51
C LEU A 78 6.58 -7.26 -4.04
N THR A 79 5.91 -8.15 -4.75
CA THR A 79 6.56 -9.24 -5.49
C THR A 79 7.26 -8.69 -6.74
N ILE A 80 8.22 -9.44 -7.30
CA ILE A 80 8.92 -9.04 -8.53
C ILE A 80 7.95 -8.71 -9.68
N PRO A 81 6.87 -9.49 -9.94
CA PRO A 81 5.89 -9.14 -10.96
C PRO A 81 5.08 -7.86 -10.65
N GLU A 82 4.86 -7.53 -9.38
CA GLU A 82 4.19 -6.28 -8.98
C GLU A 82 5.13 -5.07 -9.15
N LEU A 83 6.40 -5.19 -8.75
CA LEU A 83 7.42 -4.18 -9.05
C LEU A 83 7.52 -3.93 -10.55
N ALA A 84 7.53 -4.99 -11.37
CA ALA A 84 7.53 -4.88 -12.83
C ALA A 84 6.32 -4.08 -13.36
N LYS A 85 5.14 -4.24 -12.77
CA LYS A 85 3.93 -3.49 -13.15
C LYS A 85 4.04 -2.02 -12.79
N GLU A 86 4.58 -1.67 -11.62
CA GLU A 86 4.82 -0.26 -11.24
C GLU A 86 5.84 0.42 -12.16
N ILE A 87 6.90 -0.30 -12.54
CA ILE A 87 7.88 0.17 -13.53
C ILE A 87 7.22 0.32 -14.91
N ALA A 88 6.41 -0.64 -15.33
CA ALA A 88 5.68 -0.55 -16.60
C ALA A 88 4.68 0.63 -16.62
N TYR A 89 4.08 0.95 -15.48
CA TYR A 89 3.25 2.14 -15.31
C TYR A 89 4.08 3.41 -15.50
N LEU A 90 5.25 3.51 -14.86
CA LEU A 90 6.19 4.62 -15.02
C LEU A 90 6.55 4.82 -16.51
N ILE A 91 6.97 3.76 -17.20
CA ILE A 91 7.37 3.81 -18.63
C ILE A 91 6.18 4.22 -19.53
N ARG A 92 4.98 3.70 -19.26
CA ARG A 92 3.77 4.04 -20.06
C ARG A 92 3.39 5.52 -19.96
N ASN A 93 3.68 6.17 -18.84
CA ASN A 93 3.49 7.61 -18.67
C ASN A 93 4.59 8.45 -19.32
N GLY A 94 5.59 7.82 -19.95
CA GLY A 94 6.74 8.51 -20.56
C GLY A 94 7.70 9.10 -19.52
N TRP A 95 7.65 8.63 -18.28
CA TRP A 95 8.59 9.05 -17.23
C TRP A 95 9.89 8.26 -17.33
N ILE A 96 10.97 8.85 -16.82
CA ILE A 96 12.31 8.26 -16.88
C ILE A 96 12.63 7.57 -15.54
N PRO A 97 12.79 6.23 -15.50
CA PRO A 97 13.12 5.53 -14.28
C PRO A 97 14.54 5.84 -13.81
N CYS A 98 14.75 5.82 -12.49
CA CYS A 98 16.06 5.90 -11.86
C CYS A 98 16.04 5.14 -10.53
N LEU A 99 17.19 4.64 -10.11
CA LEU A 99 17.36 3.97 -8.83
C LEU A 99 18.15 4.87 -7.89
N GLU A 100 17.77 4.84 -6.62
CA GLU A 100 18.55 5.44 -5.54
C GLU A 100 18.69 4.46 -4.39
N PHE A 101 19.81 4.52 -3.69
CA PHE A 101 20.11 3.65 -2.56
C PHE A 101 20.70 4.42 -1.37
N SER A 102 20.49 3.90 -0.17
CA SER A 102 21.01 4.49 1.08
C SER A 102 21.21 3.42 2.15
N LEU A 103 22.24 3.56 2.97
CA LEU A 103 22.46 2.71 4.15
C LEU A 103 21.64 3.15 5.38
N VAL A 104 21.08 4.37 5.36
CA VAL A 104 20.40 4.97 6.53
C VAL A 104 18.88 4.79 6.47
N GLY A 105 18.28 4.97 5.28
CA GLY A 105 16.85 4.73 5.06
C GLY A 105 15.87 5.69 5.74
N THR A 106 16.34 6.69 6.51
CA THR A 106 15.50 7.58 7.33
C THR A 106 15.91 9.04 7.19
N ILE A 107 15.00 9.94 7.59
CA ILE A 107 15.21 11.39 7.62
C ILE A 107 15.67 11.81 9.02
N SER A 108 16.58 12.79 9.09
CA SER A 108 17.03 13.43 10.34
C SER A 108 17.03 14.96 10.22
N ARG A 109 17.47 15.65 11.28
CA ARG A 109 17.61 17.12 11.33
C ARG A 109 18.87 17.48 12.10
N ASP A 110 19.99 16.96 11.62
CA ASP A 110 21.29 17.03 12.30
C ASP A 110 21.98 18.37 12.05
N TYR A 111 21.74 18.97 10.87
CA TYR A 111 22.45 20.18 10.45
C TYR A 111 21.61 21.47 10.57
N HIS A 112 20.28 21.38 10.48
CA HIS A 112 19.42 22.57 10.63
C HIS A 112 17.97 22.22 10.98
N GLN A 113 17.24 23.19 11.55
CA GLN A 113 15.85 23.00 12.02
C GLN A 113 14.85 24.05 11.53
N SER A 114 15.16 24.84 10.51
CA SER A 114 14.18 25.72 9.86
C SER A 114 13.03 24.95 9.20
N PRO A 115 11.85 25.57 9.05
CA PRO A 115 10.74 25.00 8.28
C PRO A 115 11.19 24.53 6.89
N GLY A 116 10.80 23.31 6.51
CA GLY A 116 11.13 22.72 5.20
C GLY A 116 12.55 22.12 5.08
N TYR A 117 13.40 22.25 6.11
CA TYR A 117 14.72 21.63 6.13
C TYR A 117 14.72 20.29 6.87
N TYR A 118 15.23 19.27 6.18
CA TYR A 118 15.43 17.91 6.65
C TYR A 118 16.65 17.28 5.95
N ASP A 119 17.42 16.49 6.70
CA ASP A 119 18.55 15.70 6.21
C ASP A 119 18.08 14.29 5.81
N GLY A 120 18.85 13.59 4.97
CA GLY A 120 18.49 12.22 4.53
C GLY A 120 17.34 12.11 3.52
N ARG A 121 16.82 13.25 3.01
CA ARG A 121 15.85 13.27 1.88
C ARG A 121 16.47 12.71 0.60
N TYR A 122 17.72 13.10 0.34
CA TYR A 122 18.49 12.64 -0.81
C TYR A 122 19.17 11.32 -0.49
N TRP A 123 19.07 10.38 -1.45
CA TRP A 123 19.78 9.11 -1.44
C TRP A 123 20.80 9.12 -2.58
N THR A 124 21.74 8.18 -2.56
CA THR A 124 22.77 8.10 -3.59
C THR A 124 22.17 7.54 -4.87
N MET A 125 22.39 8.23 -5.99
CA MET A 125 21.96 7.76 -7.30
C MET A 125 22.73 6.49 -7.71
N TRP A 126 22.01 5.47 -8.17
CA TRP A 126 22.62 4.31 -8.81
C TRP A 126 22.75 4.57 -10.31
N LYS A 127 24.00 4.63 -10.79
CA LYS A 127 24.35 5.01 -12.18
C LYS A 127 23.66 6.33 -12.58
N LEU A 128 22.77 6.31 -13.58
CA LEU A 128 22.06 7.48 -14.12
C LEU A 128 20.59 7.12 -14.38
N PRO A 129 19.70 8.13 -14.53
CA PRO A 129 18.35 7.89 -15.03
C PRO A 129 18.38 7.13 -16.36
N MET A 130 17.50 6.14 -16.51
CA MET A 130 17.50 5.19 -17.61
C MET A 130 16.77 5.78 -18.83
N TYR A 131 17.35 6.81 -19.43
CA TYR A 131 16.79 7.49 -20.61
C TYR A 131 16.56 6.51 -21.76
N GLY A 132 15.37 6.57 -22.35
CA GLY A 132 14.99 5.68 -23.46
C GLY A 132 14.67 4.23 -23.04
N CYS A 133 14.62 3.92 -21.75
CA CYS A 133 14.21 2.60 -21.27
C CYS A 133 12.75 2.30 -21.65
N THR A 134 12.54 1.19 -22.35
CA THR A 134 11.21 0.71 -22.77
C THR A 134 10.81 -0.61 -22.12
N ASP A 135 11.74 -1.27 -21.41
CA ASP A 135 11.54 -2.60 -20.85
C ASP A 135 11.74 -2.58 -19.32
N PRO A 136 10.69 -2.89 -18.53
CA PRO A 136 10.79 -3.01 -17.08
C PRO A 136 11.86 -3.98 -16.60
N SER A 137 12.18 -5.02 -17.38
CA SER A 137 13.20 -6.01 -17.00
C SER A 137 14.58 -5.38 -16.82
N GLN A 138 14.91 -4.36 -17.61
CA GLN A 138 16.18 -3.64 -17.49
C GLN A 138 16.30 -2.94 -16.14
N VAL A 139 15.23 -2.29 -15.67
CA VAL A 139 15.20 -1.62 -14.38
C VAL A 139 15.32 -2.64 -13.24
N LEU A 140 14.66 -3.80 -13.35
CA LEU A 140 14.77 -4.87 -12.36
C LEU A 140 16.18 -5.47 -12.30
N ASN A 141 16.84 -5.63 -13.44
CA ASN A 141 18.23 -6.11 -13.47
C ASN A 141 19.15 -5.14 -12.73
N GLU A 142 18.96 -3.83 -12.91
CA GLU A 142 19.72 -2.80 -12.18
C GLU A 142 19.44 -2.82 -10.67
N VAL A 143 18.21 -3.16 -10.24
CA VAL A 143 17.91 -3.36 -8.80
C VAL A 143 18.70 -4.54 -8.25
N GLU A 144 18.76 -5.67 -8.97
CA GLU A 144 19.52 -6.84 -8.54
C GLU A 144 21.04 -6.58 -8.55
N GLU A 145 21.57 -5.83 -9.52
CA GLU A 145 22.97 -5.38 -9.51
C GLU A 145 23.28 -4.50 -8.30
N CYS A 146 22.45 -3.49 -8.03
CA CYS A 146 22.61 -2.61 -6.87
C CYS A 146 22.53 -3.37 -5.55
N LYS A 147 21.61 -4.33 -5.43
CA LYS A 147 21.45 -5.20 -4.27
C LYS A 147 22.64 -6.14 -4.08
N LYS A 148 23.23 -6.63 -5.17
CA LYS A 148 24.42 -7.48 -5.11
C LYS A 148 25.64 -6.70 -4.62
N GLU A 149 25.82 -5.47 -5.09
CA GLU A 149 26.93 -4.60 -4.69
C GLU A 149 26.74 -4.05 -3.27
N TYR A 150 25.52 -3.66 -2.92
CA TYR A 150 25.16 -3.05 -1.64
C TYR A 150 24.04 -3.83 -0.95
N PRO A 151 24.31 -5.05 -0.42
CA PRO A 151 23.29 -5.92 0.17
C PRO A 151 22.64 -5.35 1.44
N ASN A 152 23.32 -4.40 2.10
CA ASN A 152 22.86 -3.75 3.32
C ASN A 152 22.18 -2.39 3.06
N ALA A 153 21.94 -2.02 1.79
CA ALA A 153 21.30 -0.75 1.44
C ALA A 153 19.78 -0.92 1.22
N PHE A 154 19.03 0.12 1.56
CA PHE A 154 17.69 0.33 1.03
C PHE A 154 17.80 0.77 -0.43
N ILE A 155 16.92 0.27 -1.30
CA ILE A 155 16.89 0.65 -2.71
C ILE A 155 15.46 1.05 -3.08
N ARG A 156 15.32 2.26 -3.62
CA ARG A 156 14.04 2.77 -4.14
C ARG A 156 14.13 3.03 -5.63
N ILE A 157 12.99 2.84 -6.30
CA ILE A 157 12.81 3.26 -7.69
C ILE A 157 12.08 4.60 -7.68
N ILE A 158 12.58 5.52 -8.49
CA ILE A 158 11.98 6.84 -8.71
C ILE A 158 11.74 7.07 -10.20
N GLY A 159 10.88 8.02 -10.53
CA GLY A 159 10.59 8.37 -11.91
C GLY A 159 10.39 9.86 -12.10
N PHE A 160 10.99 10.40 -13.15
CA PHE A 160 10.96 11.82 -13.48
C PHE A 160 10.10 12.12 -14.69
N ASP A 161 9.29 13.16 -14.58
CA ASP A 161 8.62 13.80 -15.71
C ASP A 161 9.42 15.02 -16.12
N ASN A 162 10.07 14.95 -17.29
CA ASN A 162 10.90 16.02 -17.81
C ASN A 162 10.11 17.24 -18.28
N LYS A 163 8.82 17.09 -18.62
CA LYS A 163 7.95 18.20 -19.04
C LYS A 163 7.49 19.00 -17.83
N ARG A 164 7.09 18.31 -16.76
CA ARG A 164 6.67 18.95 -15.50
C ARG A 164 7.85 19.32 -14.60
N GLN A 165 9.05 18.81 -14.90
CA GLN A 165 10.27 19.01 -14.12
C GLN A 165 10.15 18.57 -12.66
N VAL A 166 9.48 17.44 -12.44
CA VAL A 166 9.25 16.89 -11.10
C VAL A 166 9.46 15.38 -11.07
N GLN A 167 9.85 14.87 -9.90
CA GLN A 167 9.76 13.45 -9.60
C GLN A 167 8.29 13.10 -9.35
N CYS A 168 7.74 12.18 -10.15
CA CYS A 168 6.32 11.83 -10.15
C CYS A 168 6.02 10.54 -9.39
N ILE A 169 7.04 9.73 -9.10
CA ILE A 169 6.89 8.45 -8.42
C ILE A 169 8.13 8.14 -7.58
N SER A 170 7.91 7.50 -6.44
CA SER A 170 8.94 6.97 -5.56
C SER A 170 8.34 5.80 -4.76
N PHE A 171 8.95 4.62 -4.84
CA PHE A 171 8.55 3.47 -4.03
C PHE A 171 9.74 2.57 -3.73
N MET A 172 9.65 1.84 -2.61
CA MET A 172 10.70 0.91 -2.17
C MET A 172 10.74 -0.34 -3.05
N ALA A 173 11.93 -0.72 -3.51
CA ALA A 173 12.15 -1.94 -4.27
C ALA A 173 12.86 -3.02 -3.44
N PHE A 174 13.76 -2.64 -2.53
CA PHE A 174 14.47 -3.56 -1.65
C PHE A 174 14.73 -2.93 -0.28
N LYS A 175 14.64 -3.77 0.77
CA LYS A 175 15.03 -3.42 2.14
C LYS A 175 16.06 -4.46 2.61
N PRO A 176 17.15 -4.03 3.26
CA PRO A 176 18.11 -4.97 3.83
C PRO A 176 17.47 -5.77 4.97
N THR A 177 18.02 -6.94 5.22
CA THR A 177 17.56 -7.88 6.26
C THR A 177 18.24 -7.63 7.58
#